data_AF-A0A8H6Y1S6-F1
#
_entry.id   AF-A0A8H6Y1S6-F1
#
_cell.length_a   1.000
_cell.length_b   1.000
_cell.length_c   1.000
_cell.angle_alpha   90.00
_cell.angle_beta   90.00
_cell.angle_gamma   90.00
#
_symmetry.space_group_name_H-M   'P 1'
#
loop_
_entity.id
_entity.type
_entity.pdbx_description
1 polymer ?
#
loop_
_entity_poly.entity_id
_entity_poly.type
_entity_poly.pdbx_seq_one_letter_code
_entity_poly.pdbx_strand_id
1 'polypeptide(L)'
;MEQSRFRSNLTQIEFGVNKRQQPPSSLSMIPLRSVVLRSTPRLALRPPARPAFLPLQARQYYVHTRPATWSSRIWYRADGTPRSKVRGLVITSVLSGLLYATWTTLLVVEALDYEHYLLSTLVHIQRVDYDYSTVPFATSYAASVEYFADMCAYLAYRDGDVSPEMLERFFADVAALDDSDSSASPSDAESSSPSSNSDDSASVSSLDPESDLTLSLEKGQRRARAHMLITSASATVHDILARSKGADPTETAALVLDVMDQALMGLIELAEDVGEDVRDQLRKLRVQLAASGAGSGKEKEKGYEVLG
;
A
#
# COMPACT_ATOMS: atom_id res chain seq x y z
N MET A 1 26.92 -21.15 31.90
CA MET A 1 25.69 -21.79 32.41
C MET A 1 24.68 -20.73 32.87
N GLU A 2 24.50 -19.65 32.11
CA GLU A 2 23.67 -18.48 32.46
C GLU A 2 22.94 -17.88 31.22
N GLN A 3 22.47 -18.72 30.29
CA GLN A 3 21.62 -18.26 29.17
C GLN A 3 20.16 -18.75 29.28
N SER A 4 19.79 -19.38 30.39
CA SER A 4 18.50 -20.07 30.54
C SER A 4 17.39 -19.24 31.22
N ARG A 5 17.62 -17.97 31.57
CA ARG A 5 16.65 -17.20 32.39
C ARG A 5 15.87 -16.10 31.67
N PHE A 6 16.08 -15.87 30.37
CA PHE A 6 15.34 -14.84 29.62
C PHE A 6 14.14 -15.37 28.81
N ARG A 7 13.77 -16.65 28.98
CA ARG A 7 12.69 -17.30 28.20
C ARG A 7 11.31 -17.38 28.89
N SER A 8 11.13 -16.81 30.09
CA SER A 8 9.89 -17.05 30.87
C SER A 8 8.87 -15.91 30.92
N ASN A 9 9.06 -14.78 30.22
CA ASN A 9 8.13 -13.64 30.30
C ASN A 9 7.37 -13.30 29.00
N LEU A 10 7.43 -14.15 27.96
CA LEU A 10 6.77 -13.88 26.68
C LEU A 10 5.59 -14.82 26.35
N THR A 11 4.97 -15.42 27.37
CA THR A 11 3.76 -16.26 27.20
C THR A 11 2.67 -15.83 28.18
N GLN A 12 2.20 -14.59 28.06
CA GLN A 12 0.92 -14.21 28.67
C GLN A 12 0.30 -13.01 27.94
N ILE A 13 0.10 -13.14 26.62
CA ILE A 13 -0.94 -12.38 25.92
C ILE A 13 -2.05 -13.39 25.64
N GLU A 14 -2.90 -13.59 26.64
CA GLU A 14 -4.18 -14.27 26.47
C GLU A 14 -5.01 -13.45 25.47
N PHE A 15 -5.17 -13.95 24.26
CA PHE A 15 -6.22 -13.50 23.36
C PHE A 15 -7.57 -13.89 23.97
N GLY A 16 -8.09 -13.00 24.81
CA GLY A 16 -9.45 -13.03 25.31
C GLY A 16 -10.44 -12.93 24.15
N VAL A 17 -10.88 -14.09 23.65
CA VAL A 17 -12.03 -14.22 22.75
C VAL A 17 -13.28 -13.81 23.54
N ASN A 18 -13.57 -12.52 23.53
CA ASN A 18 -14.81 -11.98 24.08
C ASN A 18 -15.95 -12.24 23.08
N LYS A 19 -16.64 -13.36 23.28
CA LYS A 19 -17.94 -13.64 22.68
C LYS A 19 -19.02 -12.85 23.43
N ARG A 20 -19.80 -12.09 22.65
CA ARG A 20 -21.22 -11.66 22.83
C ARG A 20 -21.47 -10.17 23.11
N GLN A 21 -22.61 -9.75 22.52
CA GLN A 21 -23.44 -8.55 22.78
C GLN A 21 -22.88 -7.25 22.16
N GLN A 22 -23.59 -6.48 21.33
CA GLN A 22 -24.99 -6.37 20.91
C GLN A 22 -25.00 -5.53 19.61
N PRO A 23 -25.97 -5.68 18.70
CA PRO A 23 -26.10 -4.77 17.56
C PRO A 23 -26.64 -3.40 18.00
N PRO A 24 -26.09 -2.27 17.51
CA PRO A 24 -26.73 -0.98 17.70
C PRO A 24 -27.97 -0.89 16.80
N SER A 25 -29.11 -1.09 17.43
CA SER A 25 -30.43 -0.65 16.95
C SER A 25 -30.47 0.88 16.87
N SER A 26 -30.39 1.43 15.66
CA SER A 26 -31.19 2.57 15.18
C SER A 26 -30.64 3.08 13.85
N LEU A 27 -31.02 2.43 12.75
CA LEU A 27 -30.96 3.02 11.42
C LEU A 27 -31.98 4.15 11.37
N SER A 28 -31.50 5.38 11.53
CA SER A 28 -32.28 6.57 11.21
C SER A 28 -32.56 6.56 9.72
N MET A 29 -33.85 6.40 9.43
CA MET A 29 -34.45 6.39 8.12
C MET A 29 -34.19 7.73 7.43
N ILE A 30 -33.23 7.78 6.51
CA ILE A 30 -33.02 8.95 5.64
C ILE A 30 -34.18 8.96 4.64
N PRO A 31 -35.07 9.96 4.65
CA PRO A 31 -36.15 10.04 3.67
C PRO A 31 -35.55 10.33 2.31
N LEU A 32 -35.57 9.33 1.43
CA LEU A 32 -35.32 9.51 0.00
C LEU A 32 -36.36 10.50 -0.54
N ARG A 33 -35.93 11.75 -0.71
CA ARG A 33 -36.70 12.77 -1.43
C ARG A 33 -36.92 12.25 -2.84
N SER A 34 -38.13 11.78 -3.10
CA SER A 34 -38.64 11.49 -4.43
C SER A 34 -38.54 12.76 -5.28
N VAL A 35 -37.57 12.80 -6.18
CA VAL A 35 -37.51 13.81 -7.24
C VAL A 35 -38.67 13.49 -8.18
N VAL A 36 -39.77 14.20 -7.97
CA VAL A 36 -40.89 14.29 -8.90
C VAL A 36 -40.35 14.98 -10.14
N LEU A 37 -39.95 14.18 -11.13
CA LEU A 37 -39.72 14.66 -12.49
C LEU A 37 -41.04 15.16 -13.03
N ARG A 38 -41.21 16.48 -12.96
CA ARG A 38 -42.31 17.23 -13.55
C ARG A 38 -42.50 16.77 -14.99
N SER A 39 -43.69 16.24 -15.25
CA SER A 39 -44.25 16.00 -16.57
C SER A 39 -44.08 17.22 -17.45
N THR A 40 -43.27 17.09 -18.50
CA THR A 40 -43.30 18.02 -19.62
C THR A 40 -44.64 17.85 -20.36
N PRO A 41 -45.27 18.96 -20.78
CA PRO A 41 -46.57 18.91 -21.44
C PRO A 41 -46.46 18.20 -22.79
N ARG A 42 -47.40 17.29 -23.03
CA ARG A 42 -47.68 16.67 -24.32
C ARG A 42 -47.88 17.75 -25.38
N LEU A 43 -46.85 18.02 -26.17
CA LEU A 43 -46.99 18.60 -27.50
C LEU A 43 -47.77 17.58 -28.35
N ALA A 44 -49.07 17.84 -28.51
CA ALA A 44 -49.94 17.12 -29.41
C ALA A 44 -49.52 17.42 -30.87
N LEU A 45 -48.46 16.74 -31.32
CA LEU A 45 -48.13 16.64 -32.73
C LEU A 45 -49.17 15.72 -33.37
N ARG A 46 -50.20 16.36 -33.91
CA ARG A 46 -51.18 15.78 -34.83
C ARG A 46 -50.40 15.02 -35.92
N PRO A 47 -50.58 13.69 -36.07
CA PRO A 47 -49.92 12.98 -37.15
C PRO A 47 -50.44 13.54 -38.49
N PRO A 48 -49.56 13.80 -39.47
CA PRO A 48 -49.99 14.22 -40.79
C PRO A 48 -50.90 13.13 -41.38
N ALA A 49 -52.01 13.58 -41.98
CA ALA A 49 -52.96 12.73 -42.66
C ALA A 49 -52.20 11.84 -43.66
N ARG A 50 -52.29 10.52 -43.45
CA ARG A 50 -51.70 9.54 -44.38
C ARG A 50 -52.37 9.71 -45.75
N PRO A 51 -51.63 9.94 -46.84
CA PRO A 51 -52.20 9.84 -48.18
C PRO A 51 -52.69 8.41 -48.42
N ALA A 52 -53.83 8.34 -49.09
CA ALA A 52 -54.52 7.11 -49.42
C ALA A 52 -53.61 6.14 -50.19
N PHE A 53 -53.59 4.91 -49.68
CA PHE A 53 -53.35 3.64 -50.37
C PHE A 53 -52.91 3.73 -51.83
N LEU A 54 -51.62 3.49 -52.07
CA LEU A 54 -51.21 2.72 -53.23
C LEU A 54 -51.29 1.23 -52.84
N PRO A 55 -51.93 0.36 -53.65
CA PRO A 55 -51.90 -1.07 -53.42
C PRO A 55 -50.45 -1.53 -53.57
N LEU A 56 -49.78 -1.74 -52.44
CA LEU A 56 -48.55 -2.51 -52.38
C LEU A 56 -48.84 -3.84 -53.07
N GLN A 57 -48.20 -4.03 -54.23
CA GLN A 57 -48.03 -5.32 -54.86
C GLN A 57 -47.84 -6.34 -53.75
N ALA A 58 -48.68 -7.37 -53.75
CA ALA A 58 -48.52 -8.54 -52.92
C ALA A 58 -47.11 -9.07 -53.18
N ARG A 59 -46.13 -8.62 -52.37
CA ARG A 59 -44.86 -9.28 -52.23
C ARG A 59 -45.25 -10.69 -51.87
N GLN A 60 -45.07 -11.60 -52.82
CA GLN A 60 -45.13 -13.02 -52.59
C GLN A 60 -44.10 -13.28 -51.49
N TYR A 61 -44.57 -13.26 -50.24
CA TYR A 61 -43.81 -13.73 -49.10
C TYR A 61 -43.62 -15.20 -49.40
N TYR A 62 -42.45 -15.54 -49.94
CA TYR A 62 -42.00 -16.91 -50.01
C TYR A 62 -42.19 -17.46 -48.60
N VAL A 63 -43.21 -18.32 -48.45
CA VAL A 63 -43.41 -19.10 -47.24
C VAL A 63 -42.24 -20.05 -47.22
N HIS A 64 -41.12 -19.61 -46.68
CA HIS A 64 -40.01 -20.48 -46.36
C HIS A 64 -40.54 -21.40 -45.25
N THR A 65 -41.03 -22.55 -45.69
CA THR A 65 -41.38 -23.67 -44.82
C THR A 65 -40.15 -23.94 -43.96
N ARG A 66 -40.27 -23.60 -42.69
CA ARG A 66 -39.21 -23.70 -41.69
C ARG A 66 -38.62 -25.12 -41.73
N PRO A 67 -37.30 -25.29 -41.71
CA PRO A 67 -36.70 -26.61 -41.56
C PRO A 67 -37.18 -27.23 -40.24
N ALA A 68 -37.57 -28.51 -40.27
CA ALA A 68 -38.14 -29.25 -39.14
C ALA A 68 -37.10 -29.63 -38.06
N THR A 69 -36.20 -28.70 -37.72
CA THR A 69 -35.21 -28.87 -36.66
C THR A 69 -35.74 -28.34 -35.32
N TRP A 70 -35.27 -28.91 -34.21
CA TRP A 70 -35.66 -28.46 -32.88
C TRP A 70 -35.17 -27.04 -32.56
N SER A 71 -33.99 -26.67 -33.08
CA SER A 71 -33.46 -25.32 -32.96
C SER A 71 -34.37 -24.30 -33.65
N SER A 72 -34.92 -24.64 -34.82
CA SER A 72 -35.82 -23.74 -35.52
C SER A 72 -37.02 -23.42 -34.62
N ARG A 73 -37.63 -24.42 -33.94
CA ARG A 73 -38.72 -24.31 -32.94
C ARG A 73 -38.50 -23.22 -31.89
N ILE A 74 -37.28 -23.10 -31.38
CA ILE A 74 -36.89 -22.12 -30.36
C ILE A 74 -36.75 -20.71 -30.96
N TRP A 75 -36.09 -20.59 -32.12
CA TRP A 75 -35.70 -19.29 -32.68
C TRP A 75 -36.80 -18.56 -33.48
N TYR A 76 -37.79 -19.29 -33.99
CA TYR A 76 -38.81 -18.75 -34.90
C TYR A 76 -40.24 -18.95 -34.37
N ARG A 77 -41.19 -18.15 -34.85
CA ARG A 77 -42.64 -18.38 -34.63
C ARG A 77 -43.17 -19.41 -35.62
N ALA A 78 -44.41 -19.88 -35.43
CA ALA A 78 -45.08 -20.75 -36.41
C ALA A 78 -45.16 -20.06 -37.78
N ASP A 79 -45.35 -18.74 -37.80
CA ASP A 79 -45.41 -17.89 -39.00
C ASP A 79 -44.05 -17.68 -39.70
N GLY A 80 -42.99 -18.38 -39.28
CA GLY A 80 -41.64 -18.26 -39.86
C GLY A 80 -40.89 -16.97 -39.48
N THR A 81 -41.54 -16.02 -38.81
CA THR A 81 -40.88 -14.79 -38.34
C THR A 81 -39.92 -15.06 -37.16
N PRO A 82 -38.71 -14.48 -37.14
CA PRO A 82 -37.77 -14.66 -36.04
C PRO A 82 -38.30 -14.03 -34.75
N ARG A 83 -38.12 -14.73 -33.61
CA ARG A 83 -38.44 -14.19 -32.28
C ARG A 83 -37.34 -13.23 -31.83
N SER A 84 -37.39 -11.99 -32.30
CA SER A 84 -36.38 -10.95 -32.00
C SER A 84 -36.08 -10.79 -30.50
N LYS A 85 -37.10 -10.90 -29.64
CA LYS A 85 -36.94 -10.83 -28.17
C LYS A 85 -36.06 -11.94 -27.60
N VAL A 86 -36.22 -13.18 -28.07
CA VAL A 86 -35.44 -14.33 -27.61
C VAL A 86 -33.99 -14.19 -28.08
N ARG A 87 -33.79 -13.75 -29.33
CA ARG A 87 -32.46 -13.45 -29.86
C ARG A 87 -31.75 -12.36 -29.08
N GLY A 88 -32.46 -11.27 -28.78
CA GLY A 88 -31.95 -10.20 -27.92
C GLY A 88 -31.51 -10.74 -26.57
N LEU A 89 -32.38 -11.51 -25.90
CA LEU A 89 -32.09 -12.09 -24.58
C LEU A 89 -30.85 -13.00 -24.59
N VAL A 90 -30.73 -13.89 -25.58
CA VAL A 90 -29.55 -14.78 -25.67
C VAL A 90 -28.28 -13.98 -25.92
N ILE A 91 -28.31 -13.02 -26.84
CA ILE A 91 -27.14 -12.17 -27.13
C ILE A 91 -26.75 -11.36 -25.89
N THR A 92 -27.71 -10.74 -25.21
CA THR A 92 -27.44 -9.97 -23.98
C THR A 92 -26.95 -10.86 -22.85
N SER A 93 -27.46 -12.09 -22.73
CA SER A 93 -27.01 -13.05 -21.71
C SER A 93 -25.57 -13.49 -21.96
N VAL A 94 -25.22 -13.81 -23.21
CA VAL A 94 -23.85 -14.16 -23.58
C VAL A 94 -22.91 -12.97 -23.34
N LEU A 95 -23.31 -11.77 -23.76
CA LEU A 95 -22.52 -10.56 -23.55
C LEU A 95 -22.31 -10.26 -22.06
N SER A 96 -23.36 -10.38 -21.25
CA SER A 96 -23.27 -10.20 -19.80
C SER A 96 -22.38 -11.24 -19.14
N GLY A 97 -22.45 -12.50 -19.59
CA GLY A 97 -21.59 -13.57 -19.09
C GLY A 97 -20.11 -13.34 -19.43
N LEU A 98 -19.82 -12.88 -20.65
CA LEU A 98 -18.46 -12.50 -21.05
C LEU A 98 -17.95 -11.31 -20.23
N LEU A 99 -18.78 -10.27 -20.04
CA LEU A 99 -18.41 -9.11 -19.24
C LEU A 99 -18.12 -9.50 -17.78
N TYR A 100 -18.96 -10.36 -17.19
CA TYR A 100 -18.74 -10.89 -15.85
C TYR A 100 -17.45 -11.72 -15.78
N ALA A 101 -17.20 -12.60 -16.76
CA ALA A 101 -15.97 -13.38 -16.81
C ALA A 101 -14.73 -12.46 -16.88
N THR A 102 -14.74 -11.44 -17.75
CA THR A 102 -13.64 -10.46 -17.84
C THR A 102 -13.44 -9.69 -16.55
N TRP A 103 -14.53 -9.31 -15.86
CA TRP A 103 -14.46 -8.67 -14.57
C TRP A 103 -13.81 -9.60 -13.51
N THR A 104 -14.23 -10.86 -13.45
CA THR A 104 -13.63 -11.82 -12.52
C THR A 104 -12.15 -12.10 -12.82
N THR A 105 -11.75 -12.13 -14.09
CA THR A 105 -10.33 -12.30 -14.44
C THR A 105 -9.49 -11.11 -14.01
N LEU A 106 -10.02 -9.89 -14.07
CA LEU A 106 -9.32 -8.70 -13.56
C LEU A 106 -9.05 -8.82 -12.05
N LEU A 107 -10.05 -9.28 -11.28
CA LEU A 107 -9.88 -9.50 -9.83
C LEU A 107 -8.84 -10.58 -9.51
N VAL A 108 -8.73 -11.62 -10.33
CA VAL A 108 -7.72 -12.68 -10.17
C VAL A 108 -6.34 -12.16 -10.52
N VAL A 109 -6.20 -11.38 -11.59
CA VAL A 109 -4.92 -10.77 -11.98
C VAL A 109 -4.41 -9.85 -10.87
N GLU A 110 -5.28 -9.01 -10.30
CA GLU A 110 -4.92 -8.14 -9.19
C GLU A 110 -4.43 -8.93 -7.95
N ALA A 111 -5.10 -10.04 -7.62
CA ALA A 111 -4.67 -10.91 -6.52
C ALA A 111 -3.31 -11.57 -6.81
N LEU A 112 -3.09 -12.03 -8.04
CA LEU A 112 -1.81 -12.63 -8.46
C LEU A 112 -0.68 -11.60 -8.50
N ASP A 113 -0.95 -10.35 -8.89
CA ASP A 113 0.04 -9.27 -8.89
C ASP A 113 0.53 -8.94 -7.48
N TYR A 114 -0.37 -9.04 -6.49
CA TYR A 114 -0.05 -8.88 -5.07
C TYR A 114 0.76 -10.05 -4.51
N GLU A 115 0.38 -11.30 -4.81
CA GLU A 115 1.16 -12.48 -4.39
C GLU A 115 2.55 -12.50 -5.03
N HIS A 116 2.63 -12.17 -6.32
CA HIS A 116 3.89 -12.06 -7.04
C HIS A 116 4.77 -10.93 -6.48
N TYR A 117 4.15 -9.81 -6.06
CA TYR A 117 4.86 -8.75 -5.35
C TYR A 117 5.49 -9.25 -4.06
N LEU A 118 4.68 -9.85 -3.17
CA LEU A 118 5.17 -10.37 -1.88
C LEU A 118 6.30 -11.38 -2.08
N LEU A 119 6.14 -12.30 -3.02
CA LEU A 119 7.15 -13.32 -3.30
C LEU A 119 8.45 -12.70 -3.84
N SER A 120 8.35 -11.75 -4.77
CA SER A 120 9.52 -11.09 -5.33
C SER A 120 10.27 -10.26 -4.28
N THR A 121 9.54 -9.58 -3.39
CA THR A 121 10.13 -8.87 -2.25
C THR A 121 10.84 -9.83 -1.30
N LEU A 122 10.21 -10.96 -0.97
CA LEU A 122 10.82 -11.97 -0.10
C LEU A 122 12.11 -12.53 -0.70
N VAL A 123 12.13 -12.82 -2.01
CA VAL A 123 13.33 -13.30 -2.71
C VAL A 123 14.44 -12.25 -2.68
N HIS A 124 14.11 -10.97 -2.85
CA HIS A 124 15.09 -9.88 -2.72
C HIS A 124 15.68 -9.82 -1.32
N ILE A 125 14.83 -9.83 -0.29
CA ILE A 125 15.27 -9.78 1.11
C ILE A 125 16.13 -11.00 1.46
N GLN A 126 15.76 -12.20 1.02
CA GLN A 126 16.56 -13.41 1.21
C GLN A 126 17.93 -13.31 0.53
N ARG A 127 17.99 -12.68 -0.65
CA ARG A 127 19.26 -12.43 -1.34
C ARG A 127 20.14 -11.48 -0.55
N VAL A 128 19.58 -10.36 -0.07
CA VAL A 128 20.32 -9.41 0.77
C VAL A 128 20.79 -10.07 2.07
N ASP A 129 19.93 -10.82 2.76
CA ASP A 129 20.29 -11.58 3.96
C ASP A 129 21.44 -12.57 3.71
N TYR A 130 21.45 -13.22 2.55
CA TYR A 130 22.54 -14.10 2.15
C TYR A 130 23.87 -13.35 1.95
N ASP A 131 23.83 -12.20 1.26
CA ASP A 131 25.00 -11.37 0.97
C ASP A 131 25.63 -10.79 2.26
N TYR A 132 24.82 -10.53 3.30
CA TYR A 132 25.26 -10.01 4.60
C TYR A 132 25.44 -11.08 5.69
N SER A 133 25.37 -12.37 5.35
CA SER A 133 25.42 -13.48 6.31
C SER A 133 26.68 -13.54 7.19
N THR A 134 27.79 -12.90 6.76
CA THR A 134 29.05 -12.86 7.51
C THR A 134 29.26 -11.58 8.33
N VAL A 135 28.35 -10.60 8.22
CA VAL A 135 28.53 -9.26 8.78
C VAL A 135 28.04 -9.22 10.24
N PRO A 136 28.87 -8.78 11.21
CA PRO A 136 28.45 -8.66 12.61
C PRO A 136 27.65 -7.36 12.84
N PHE A 137 26.32 -7.43 12.72
CA PHE A 137 25.42 -6.28 12.94
C PHE A 137 25.53 -5.63 14.33
N ALA A 138 26.00 -6.36 15.33
CA ALA A 138 26.20 -5.85 16.69
C ALA A 138 27.40 -4.90 16.82
N THR A 139 28.35 -4.93 15.88
CA THR A 139 29.64 -4.22 16.01
C THR A 139 29.76 -3.02 15.08
N SER A 140 29.10 -3.03 13.91
CA SER A 140 29.18 -1.94 12.94
C SER A 140 27.81 -1.34 12.68
N TYR A 141 27.62 -0.08 13.10
CA TYR A 141 26.41 0.68 12.78
C TYR A 141 26.28 0.92 11.27
N ALA A 142 27.36 1.37 10.63
CA ALA A 142 27.38 1.63 9.19
C ALA A 142 26.93 0.40 8.37
N ALA A 143 27.41 -0.79 8.72
CA ALA A 143 27.03 -2.02 8.03
C ALA A 143 25.56 -2.39 8.25
N SER A 144 25.00 -2.12 9.44
CA SER A 144 23.57 -2.33 9.73
C SER A 144 22.69 -1.34 8.97
N VAL A 145 23.13 -0.09 8.79
CA VAL A 145 22.43 0.91 7.97
C VAL A 145 22.45 0.51 6.50
N GLU A 146 23.61 0.12 5.97
CA GLU A 146 23.78 -0.33 4.58
C GLU A 146 22.90 -1.55 4.27
N TYR A 147 22.92 -2.56 5.16
CA TYR A 147 22.07 -3.73 5.07
C TYR A 147 20.58 -3.38 5.00
N PHE A 148 20.12 -2.52 5.90
CA PHE A 148 18.72 -2.12 5.96
C PHE A 148 18.32 -1.25 4.74
N ALA A 149 19.23 -0.39 4.27
CA ALA A 149 19.03 0.39 3.07
C ALA A 149 18.86 -0.50 1.82
N ASP A 150 19.69 -1.54 1.69
CA ASP A 150 19.61 -2.51 0.59
C ASP A 150 18.30 -3.33 0.59
N MET A 151 17.77 -3.63 1.78
CA MET A 151 16.44 -4.23 1.89
C MET A 151 15.34 -3.28 1.42
N CYS A 152 15.43 -2.00 1.81
CA CYS A 152 14.45 -0.99 1.44
C CYS A 152 14.54 -0.55 -0.03
N ALA A 153 15.70 -0.69 -0.68
CA ALA A 153 15.91 -0.27 -2.06
C ALA A 153 14.92 -0.93 -3.05
N TYR A 154 14.53 -2.18 -2.80
CA TYR A 154 13.54 -2.89 -3.62
C TYR A 154 12.14 -2.30 -3.50
N LEU A 155 11.77 -1.79 -2.32
CA LEU A 155 10.45 -1.18 -2.08
C LEU A 155 10.30 0.14 -2.84
N ALA A 156 11.39 0.90 -3.00
CA ALA A 156 11.35 2.19 -3.69
C ALA A 156 11.11 2.08 -5.21
N TYR A 157 11.52 0.98 -5.84
CA TYR A 157 11.59 0.90 -7.30
C TYR A 157 10.23 0.72 -8.01
N ARG A 158 9.21 0.20 -7.32
CA ARG A 158 7.98 -0.30 -7.97
C ARG A 158 6.91 0.76 -8.16
N ASP A 159 6.64 1.57 -7.14
CA ASP A 159 5.55 2.56 -7.20
C ASP A 159 6.00 3.86 -7.89
N GLY A 160 7.29 4.03 -8.16
CA GLY A 160 7.86 5.22 -8.81
C GLY A 160 7.76 6.51 -7.97
N ASP A 161 7.12 6.41 -6.82
CA ASP A 161 6.84 7.49 -5.89
C ASP A 161 8.07 7.87 -5.04
N VAL A 162 8.95 6.90 -4.78
CA VAL A 162 10.20 7.09 -4.04
C VAL A 162 11.35 6.95 -5.01
N SER A 163 12.06 8.05 -5.30
CA SER A 163 13.26 7.95 -6.11
C SER A 163 14.37 7.26 -5.33
N PRO A 164 15.24 6.46 -5.98
CA PRO A 164 16.38 5.84 -5.30
C PRO A 164 17.28 6.90 -4.64
N GLU A 165 17.45 8.07 -5.27
CA GLU A 165 18.19 9.19 -4.70
C GLU A 165 17.59 9.71 -3.38
N MET A 166 16.27 9.68 -3.22
CA MET A 166 15.61 10.11 -1.98
C MET A 166 15.90 9.12 -0.86
N LEU A 167 15.84 7.82 -1.17
CA LEU A 167 16.16 6.76 -0.21
C LEU A 167 17.64 6.80 0.19
N GLU A 168 18.54 6.98 -0.79
CA GLU A 168 19.98 7.13 -0.55
C GLU A 168 20.29 8.34 0.33
N ARG A 169 19.66 9.51 0.06
CA ARG A 169 19.83 10.71 0.90
C ARG A 169 19.32 10.47 2.33
N PHE A 170 18.15 9.85 2.47
CA PHE A 170 17.60 9.52 3.79
C PHE A 170 18.55 8.63 4.60
N PHE A 171 19.08 7.57 4.01
CA PHE A 171 20.04 6.71 4.70
C PHE A 171 21.41 7.34 4.90
N ALA A 172 21.83 8.25 4.02
CA ALA A 172 23.03 9.07 4.23
C ALA A 172 22.86 9.98 5.47
N ASP A 173 21.69 10.59 5.65
CA ASP A 173 21.39 11.41 6.82
C ASP A 173 21.38 10.56 8.10
N VAL A 174 20.79 9.36 8.06
CA VAL A 174 20.80 8.40 9.17
C VAL A 174 22.21 7.89 9.49
N ALA A 175 23.06 7.69 8.48
CA ALA A 175 24.45 7.30 8.66
C ALA A 175 25.29 8.44 9.25
N ALA A 176 25.07 9.68 8.81
CA ALA A 176 25.78 10.86 9.29
C ALA A 176 25.54 11.17 10.77
N LEU A 177 24.49 10.62 11.38
CA LEU A 177 24.29 10.67 12.83
C LEU A 177 25.46 10.02 13.60
N ASP A 178 26.23 9.11 12.98
CA ASP A 178 27.36 8.41 13.59
C ASP A 178 28.62 9.29 13.73
N ASP A 179 28.91 10.09 12.69
CA ASP A 179 30.16 10.86 12.56
C ASP A 179 30.19 12.14 13.41
N SER A 180 29.02 12.65 13.81
CA SER A 180 28.92 13.96 14.47
C SER A 180 29.47 14.01 15.90
N ASP A 181 29.66 12.86 16.57
CA ASP A 181 30.18 12.80 17.95
C ASP A 181 31.69 12.49 18.04
N SER A 182 32.32 11.90 17.01
CA SER A 182 33.74 11.52 17.08
C SER A 182 34.68 12.72 17.00
N SER A 183 34.20 13.88 16.57
CA SER A 183 34.99 15.12 16.45
C SER A 183 35.03 15.96 17.73
N ALA A 184 34.25 15.61 18.76
CA ALA A 184 34.13 16.40 19.99
C ALA A 184 34.95 15.84 21.18
N SER A 185 36.00 15.05 20.94
CA SER A 185 37.00 14.74 21.98
C SER A 185 38.03 15.88 22.06
N PRO A 186 37.98 16.73 23.11
CA PRO A 186 38.96 17.79 23.31
C PRO A 186 40.16 17.19 24.04
N SER A 187 41.00 16.41 23.35
CA SER A 187 42.13 15.73 23.99
C SER A 187 43.52 16.13 23.51
N ASP A 188 43.68 17.02 22.53
CA ASP A 188 45.02 17.48 22.12
C ASP A 188 45.09 19.01 22.05
N ALA A 189 45.18 19.61 23.22
CA ALA A 189 45.77 20.93 23.38
C ALA A 189 47.28 20.83 23.16
N GLU A 190 47.70 20.69 21.90
CA GLU A 190 49.10 20.90 21.54
C GLU A 190 49.32 22.40 21.30
N SER A 191 50.15 22.97 22.17
CA SER A 191 50.55 24.36 22.18
C SER A 191 51.31 24.71 20.91
N SER A 192 50.71 25.50 20.03
CA SER A 192 51.47 26.24 19.03
C SER A 192 50.93 27.66 18.92
N SER A 193 51.67 28.59 19.53
CA SER A 193 51.55 30.03 19.39
C SER A 193 51.54 30.44 17.91
N PRO A 194 50.73 31.44 17.52
CA PRO A 194 51.36 32.56 16.88
C PRO A 194 50.83 33.93 17.35
N SER A 195 51.77 34.85 17.29
CA SER A 195 51.73 36.26 17.64
C SER A 195 50.66 37.10 16.94
N SER A 196 49.97 37.91 17.75
CA SER A 196 49.55 39.32 17.53
C SER A 196 49.31 39.82 16.10
N ASN A 197 48.07 40.26 15.83
CA ASN A 197 47.78 41.69 15.59
C ASN A 197 46.28 42.01 15.63
N SER A 198 45.94 42.86 16.60
CA SER A 198 45.01 44.01 16.61
C SER A 198 43.71 44.03 15.78
N ASP A 199 42.63 44.31 16.53
CA ASP A 199 41.47 45.18 16.24
C ASP A 199 40.57 44.77 15.04
N ASP A 200 39.23 44.62 15.16
CA ASP A 200 38.26 45.50 15.81
C ASP A 200 36.86 44.82 15.86
N SER A 201 35.96 45.31 16.72
CA SER A 201 34.49 45.11 16.71
C SER A 201 33.91 43.78 17.25
N ALA A 202 33.97 43.63 18.57
CA ALA A 202 33.19 42.65 19.33
C ALA A 202 31.69 42.97 19.35
N SER A 203 30.87 42.12 18.74
CA SER A 203 29.47 41.93 19.12
C SER A 203 29.40 40.64 19.95
N VAL A 204 29.34 40.81 21.27
CA VAL A 204 29.28 39.72 22.24
C VAL A 204 27.85 39.16 22.25
N SER A 205 27.59 38.18 21.39
CA SER A 205 26.45 37.28 21.54
C SER A 205 26.79 36.33 22.70
N SER A 206 26.21 36.59 23.86
CA SER A 206 26.20 35.68 25.00
C SER A 206 25.43 34.41 24.61
N LEU A 207 26.14 33.45 24.00
CA LEU A 207 25.67 32.09 23.79
C LEU A 207 25.72 31.37 25.15
N ASP A 208 24.56 31.06 25.70
CA ASP A 208 24.43 30.29 26.93
C ASP A 208 25.01 28.88 26.71
N PRO A 209 26.11 28.52 27.38
CA PRO A 209 26.78 27.22 27.18
C PRO A 209 25.90 26.02 27.60
N GLU A 210 24.84 26.25 28.37
CA GLU A 210 23.88 25.21 28.76
C GLU A 210 22.98 24.76 27.58
N SER A 211 22.78 25.61 26.57
CA SER A 211 21.97 25.27 25.39
C SER A 211 22.67 24.30 24.44
N ASP A 212 24.01 24.32 24.40
CA ASP A 212 24.80 23.47 23.50
C ASP A 212 24.93 22.03 24.03
N LEU A 213 25.03 21.89 25.37
CA LEU A 213 25.07 20.60 26.05
C LEU A 213 23.75 19.81 25.94
N THR A 214 22.61 20.50 26.04
CA THR A 214 21.29 19.86 25.91
C THR A 214 21.06 19.36 24.49
N LEU A 215 21.49 20.13 23.49
CA LEU A 215 21.37 19.78 22.08
C LEU A 215 22.27 18.59 21.68
N SER A 216 23.50 18.52 22.20
CA SER A 216 24.38 17.34 22.01
C SER A 216 23.80 16.07 22.64
N LEU A 217 23.24 16.18 23.85
CA LEU A 217 22.68 15.03 24.56
C LEU A 217 21.43 14.47 23.87
N GLU A 218 20.57 15.34 23.31
CA GLU A 218 19.45 14.91 22.47
C GLU A 218 19.89 14.20 21.19
N LYS A 219 20.93 14.70 20.51
CA LYS A 219 21.49 14.06 19.31
C LYS A 219 22.00 12.64 19.60
N GLY A 220 22.77 12.48 20.67
CA GLY A 220 23.27 11.16 21.09
C GLY A 220 22.14 10.16 21.41
N GLN A 221 21.05 10.63 22.04
CA GLN A 221 19.87 9.78 22.29
C GLN A 221 19.15 9.36 21.00
N ARG A 222 19.02 10.26 20.02
CA ARG A 222 18.39 9.96 18.72
C ARG A 222 19.20 8.91 17.96
N ARG A 223 20.52 9.05 17.90
CA ARG A 223 21.43 8.06 17.30
C ARG A 223 21.27 6.69 17.96
N ALA A 224 21.31 6.63 19.29
CA ALA A 224 21.14 5.37 20.02
C ALA A 224 19.79 4.70 19.71
N ARG A 225 18.72 5.48 19.55
CA ARG A 225 17.41 4.97 19.14
C ARG A 225 17.38 4.49 17.69
N ALA A 226 17.95 5.26 16.75
CA ALA A 226 18.02 4.86 15.34
C ALA A 226 18.78 3.55 15.16
N HIS A 227 19.95 3.43 15.82
CA HIS A 227 20.72 2.19 15.83
C HIS A 227 19.94 1.04 16.45
N MET A 228 19.25 1.25 17.58
CA MET A 228 18.42 0.22 18.20
C MET A 228 17.30 -0.25 17.27
N LEU A 229 16.61 0.66 16.57
CA LEU A 229 15.54 0.33 15.63
C LEU A 229 16.08 -0.50 14.46
N ILE A 230 17.15 -0.05 13.82
CA ILE A 230 17.74 -0.74 12.66
C ILE A 230 18.26 -2.12 13.04
N THR A 231 19.01 -2.22 14.14
CA THR A 231 19.59 -3.49 14.59
C THR A 231 18.51 -4.45 15.08
N SER A 232 17.49 -3.95 15.79
CA SER A 232 16.35 -4.77 16.22
C SER A 232 15.53 -5.28 15.03
N ALA A 233 15.25 -4.43 14.05
CA ALA A 233 14.52 -4.82 12.85
C ALA A 233 15.30 -5.85 12.04
N SER A 234 16.58 -5.59 11.79
CA SER A 234 17.48 -6.49 11.06
C SER A 234 17.58 -7.88 11.71
N ALA A 235 17.77 -7.92 13.04
CA ALA A 235 17.80 -9.18 13.79
C ALA A 235 16.45 -9.91 13.74
N THR A 236 15.34 -9.17 13.82
CA THR A 236 13.99 -9.76 13.77
C THR A 236 13.69 -10.34 12.39
N VAL A 237 14.05 -9.65 11.31
CA VAL A 237 13.91 -10.15 9.93
C VAL A 237 14.73 -11.42 9.75
N HIS A 238 15.99 -11.43 10.18
CA HIS A 238 16.84 -12.61 10.11
C HIS A 238 16.23 -13.80 10.88
N ASP A 239 15.72 -13.56 12.09
CA ASP A 239 15.04 -14.57 12.90
C ASP A 239 13.77 -15.12 12.23
N ILE A 240 12.98 -14.27 11.58
CA ILE A 240 11.78 -14.68 10.83
C ILE A 240 12.19 -15.59 9.67
N LEU A 241 13.18 -15.19 8.87
CA LEU A 241 13.67 -15.97 7.73
C LEU A 241 14.28 -17.31 8.16
N ALA A 242 15.00 -17.34 9.29
CA ALA A 242 15.57 -18.57 9.82
C ALA A 242 14.49 -19.56 10.30
N ARG A 243 13.40 -19.06 10.90
CA ARG A 243 12.29 -19.87 11.44
C ARG A 243 11.27 -20.28 10.38
N SER A 244 11.14 -19.54 9.30
CA SER A 244 10.11 -19.74 8.27
C SER A 244 10.41 -20.88 7.28
N LYS A 245 11.43 -21.71 7.52
CA LYS A 245 11.75 -22.86 6.66
C LYS A 245 10.55 -23.82 6.56
N GLY A 246 9.88 -23.81 5.41
CA GLY A 246 8.69 -24.62 5.14
C GLY A 246 7.36 -23.98 5.53
N ALA A 247 7.36 -22.73 6.02
CA ALA A 247 6.16 -21.93 6.19
C ALA A 247 5.65 -21.38 4.84
N ASP A 248 4.44 -20.83 4.83
CA ASP A 248 3.90 -20.16 3.65
C ASP A 248 4.77 -18.92 3.31
N PRO A 249 5.32 -18.81 2.09
CA PRO A 249 6.13 -17.67 1.69
C PRO A 249 5.35 -16.36 1.73
N THR A 250 4.04 -16.37 1.47
CA THR A 250 3.25 -15.14 1.44
C THR A 250 3.07 -14.56 2.84
N GLU A 251 2.76 -15.41 3.82
CA GLU A 251 2.69 -15.04 5.23
C GLU A 251 4.05 -14.56 5.75
N THR A 252 5.13 -15.25 5.38
CA THR A 252 6.49 -14.86 5.75
C THR A 252 6.85 -13.48 5.19
N ALA A 253 6.53 -13.22 3.92
CA ALA A 253 6.77 -11.93 3.28
C ALA A 253 6.01 -10.80 3.98
N ALA A 254 4.73 -11.03 4.31
CA ALA A 254 3.90 -10.05 5.01
C ALA A 254 4.47 -9.71 6.40
N LEU A 255 4.93 -10.70 7.16
CA LEU A 255 5.55 -10.49 8.48
C LEU A 255 6.86 -9.69 8.39
N VAL A 256 7.70 -10.01 7.41
CA VAL A 256 8.96 -9.27 7.18
C VAL A 256 8.67 -7.82 6.80
N LEU A 257 7.71 -7.59 5.91
CA LEU A 257 7.30 -6.25 5.51
C LEU A 257 6.74 -5.43 6.67
N ASP A 258 5.95 -6.03 7.56
CA ASP A 258 5.41 -5.36 8.75
C ASP A 258 6.54 -4.91 9.70
N VAL A 259 7.55 -5.75 9.92
CA VAL A 259 8.72 -5.38 10.73
C VAL A 259 9.52 -4.24 10.10
N MET A 260 9.74 -4.30 8.79
CA MET A 260 10.44 -3.24 8.07
C MET A 260 9.66 -1.92 8.07
N ASP A 261 8.33 -1.97 7.90
CA ASP A 261 7.46 -0.80 7.94
C ASP A 261 7.50 -0.12 9.32
N GLN A 262 7.36 -0.90 10.40
CA GLN A 262 7.46 -0.38 11.76
C GLN A 262 8.81 0.29 12.04
N ALA A 263 9.89 -0.31 11.54
CA ALA A 263 11.23 0.24 11.69
C ALA A 263 11.42 1.54 10.88
N LEU A 264 10.94 1.58 9.63
CA LEU A 264 10.95 2.78 8.80
C LEU A 264 10.13 3.90 9.45
N MET A 265 8.92 3.63 9.91
CA MET A 265 8.09 4.61 10.61
C MET A 265 8.80 5.16 11.86
N GLY A 266 9.48 4.31 12.64
CA GLY A 266 10.27 4.75 13.78
C GLY A 266 11.47 5.64 13.39
N LEU A 267 12.16 5.33 12.29
CA LEU A 267 13.27 6.16 11.78
C LEU A 267 12.77 7.50 11.23
N ILE A 268 11.63 7.49 10.55
CA ILE A 268 10.95 8.69 10.04
C ILE A 268 10.60 9.61 11.20
N GLU A 269 10.01 9.09 12.27
CA GLU A 269 9.66 9.88 13.46
C GLU A 269 10.91 10.50 14.11
N LEU A 270 12.05 9.79 14.13
CA LEU A 270 13.32 10.34 14.61
C LEU A 270 13.89 11.44 13.70
N ALA A 271 13.66 11.35 12.38
CA ALA A 271 14.13 12.31 11.39
C ALA A 271 13.25 13.58 11.31
N GLU A 272 11.93 13.46 11.55
CA GLU A 272 10.99 14.60 11.58
C GLU A 272 11.33 15.65 12.66
N ASP A 273 12.13 15.29 13.65
CA ASP A 273 12.63 16.18 14.70
C ASP A 273 13.89 16.98 14.29
N VAL A 274 14.41 16.81 13.07
CA VAL A 274 15.69 17.39 12.60
C VAL A 274 15.52 18.59 11.66
N GLY A 275 14.36 18.77 11.01
CA GLY A 275 14.10 19.97 10.19
C GLY A 275 12.74 19.95 9.46
N GLU A 276 12.18 21.13 9.20
CA GLU A 276 10.86 21.29 8.54
C GLU A 276 10.85 20.76 7.09
N ASP A 277 11.96 20.84 6.35
CA ASP A 277 12.01 20.40 4.94
C ASP A 277 11.97 18.86 4.77
N VAL A 278 12.62 18.13 5.69
CA VAL A 278 12.59 16.65 5.70
C VAL A 278 11.21 16.15 6.12
N ARG A 279 10.54 16.90 7.00
CA ARG A 279 9.19 16.59 7.50
C ARG A 279 8.13 16.58 6.39
N ASP A 280 8.25 17.46 5.40
CA ASP A 280 7.31 17.49 4.27
C ASP A 280 7.53 16.32 3.30
N GLN A 281 8.78 15.90 3.08
CA GLN A 281 9.08 14.71 2.29
C GLN A 281 8.63 13.43 2.99
N LEU A 282 8.84 13.34 4.30
CA LEU A 282 8.44 12.20 5.13
C LEU A 282 6.92 12.07 5.25
N ARG A 283 6.19 13.18 5.39
CA ARG A 283 4.71 13.16 5.32
C ARG A 283 4.21 12.65 3.99
N LYS A 284 4.89 12.98 2.89
CA LYS A 284 4.53 12.49 1.56
C LYS A 284 4.73 10.97 1.48
N LEU A 285 5.86 10.46 1.98
CA LEU A 285 6.11 9.01 2.08
C LEU A 285 5.07 8.30 2.94
N ARG A 286 4.70 8.87 4.10
CA ARG A 286 3.70 8.29 5.00
C ARG A 286 2.32 8.18 4.35
N VAL A 287 1.91 9.21 3.61
CA VAL A 287 0.63 9.20 2.86
C VAL A 287 0.67 8.19 1.72
N GLN A 288 1.82 8.05 1.05
CA GLN A 288 1.99 7.08 -0.03
C GLN A 288 1.97 5.64 0.48
N LEU A 289 2.69 5.35 1.57
CA LEU A 289 2.70 4.02 2.19
C LEU A 289 1.33 3.63 2.75
N ALA A 290 0.62 4.59 3.36
CA ALA A 290 -0.76 4.37 3.81
C ALA A 290 -1.73 4.18 2.64
N ALA A 291 -1.52 4.87 1.51
CA ALA A 291 -2.34 4.71 0.32
C ALA A 291 -2.10 3.36 -0.38
N SER A 292 -0.85 2.89 -0.46
CA SER A 292 -0.52 1.59 -1.04
C SER A 292 -1.01 0.44 -0.16
N GLY A 293 -0.98 0.57 1.17
CA GLY A 293 -1.52 -0.41 2.11
C GLY A 293 -3.05 -0.41 2.23
N ALA A 294 -3.71 0.75 2.18
CA ALA A 294 -5.16 0.86 2.39
C ALA A 294 -6.01 0.56 1.14
N GLY A 295 -5.41 0.61 -0.06
CA GLY A 295 -6.11 0.39 -1.32
C GLY A 295 -6.63 -1.04 -1.54
N SER A 296 -6.06 -2.05 -0.88
CA SER A 296 -6.37 -3.46 -1.17
C SER A 296 -7.42 -4.09 -0.23
N GLY A 297 -7.64 -3.54 0.96
CA GLY A 297 -8.31 -4.30 2.04
C GLY A 297 -9.77 -3.94 2.38
N LYS A 298 -10.30 -2.78 2.00
CA LYS A 298 -11.56 -2.26 2.61
C LYS A 298 -12.82 -2.26 1.74
N GLU A 299 -12.76 -2.69 0.48
CA GLU A 299 -13.92 -2.62 -0.42
C GLU A 299 -14.65 -3.95 -0.70
N LYS A 300 -14.40 -5.03 0.07
CA LYS A 300 -15.06 -6.33 -0.16
C LYS A 300 -16.00 -6.85 0.94
N GLU A 301 -16.32 -6.07 1.98
CA GLU A 301 -17.21 -6.54 3.06
C GLU A 301 -18.70 -6.11 2.93
N LYS A 302 -19.15 -5.57 1.79
CA LYS A 302 -20.57 -5.18 1.59
C LYS A 302 -21.31 -5.86 0.44
N GLY A 303 -20.72 -6.87 -0.20
CA GLY A 303 -21.25 -7.41 -1.47
C GLY A 303 -22.13 -8.67 -1.41
N TYR A 304 -22.21 -9.39 -0.28
CA TYR A 304 -22.75 -10.77 -0.27
C TYR A 304 -24.02 -10.99 0.58
N GLU A 305 -24.80 -9.95 0.90
CA GLU A 305 -26.11 -10.09 1.56
C GLU A 305 -27.28 -9.66 0.67
N VAL A 306 -27.32 -10.05 -0.62
CA VAL A 306 -28.58 -10.00 -1.37
C VAL A 306 -28.58 -11.13 -2.41
N LEU A 307 -29.03 -12.32 -2.00
CA LEU A 307 -29.71 -13.32 -2.85
C LEU A 307 -30.18 -14.47 -1.93
N GLY A 308 -31.25 -14.19 -1.18
CA GLY A 308 -32.10 -15.15 -0.49
C GLY A 308 -33.55 -14.81 -0.79
#